data_AF-A0A4R2HCP4-F1
#
_entry.id   AF-A0A4R2HCP4-F1
#
_cell.length_a   1.000
_cell.length_b   1.000
_cell.length_c   1.000
_cell.angle_alpha   90.00
_cell.angle_beta   90.00
_cell.angle_gamma   90.00
#
_symmetry.space_group_name_H-M   'P 1'
#
loop_
_entity.id
_entity.type
_entity.pdbx_description
1 polymer ?
#
loop_
_entity_poly.entity_id
_entity_poly.type
_entity_poly.pdbx_seq_one_letter_code
_entity_poly.pdbx_strand_id
1 'polypeptide(L)'
;MQRHVSADQLKAWEEFPWKTTEQGASTSVLLAASPLVDGVTGRYFEDNNEALPRGDSEYSGVAAYALDPESATRLWDASEELLAQ
;
A
#
# COMPACT_ATOMS: atom_id res chain seq x y z
N MET A 1 -10.81 17.91 -4.04
CA MET A 1 -10.80 16.85 -3.01
C MET A 1 -10.94 17.36 -1.56
N GLN A 2 -10.61 18.62 -1.22
CA GLN A 2 -10.57 19.09 0.19
C GLN A 2 -11.82 19.81 0.73
N ARG A 3 -12.95 19.86 -0.01
CA ARG A 3 -14.13 20.67 0.35
C ARG A 3 -14.85 20.23 1.65
N HIS A 4 -14.55 19.04 2.16
CA HIS A 4 -15.20 18.45 3.35
C HIS A 4 -14.24 18.19 4.52
N VAL A 5 -13.02 18.73 4.49
CA VAL A 5 -12.02 18.56 5.57
C VAL A 5 -12.18 19.70 6.58
N SER A 6 -12.28 19.38 7.87
CA SER A 6 -12.36 20.41 8.92
C SER A 6 -11.04 21.16 9.09
N ALA A 7 -11.07 22.36 9.68
CA ALA A 7 -9.85 23.11 9.97
C ALA A 7 -8.88 22.33 10.88
N ASP A 8 -9.41 21.58 11.85
CA ASP A 8 -8.60 20.74 12.74
C ASP A 8 -7.92 19.59 11.98
N GLN A 9 -8.61 18.99 11.01
CA GLN A 9 -8.03 17.93 10.17
C GLN A 9 -6.95 18.48 9.23
N LEU A 10 -7.13 19.68 8.66
CA LEU A 10 -6.11 20.33 7.85
C LEU A 10 -4.85 20.60 8.66
N LYS A 11 -5.01 21.16 9.87
CA LYS A 11 -3.89 21.42 10.78
C LYS A 11 -3.17 20.12 11.16
N ALA A 12 -3.92 19.05 11.47
CA ALA A 12 -3.33 17.75 11.76
C ALA A 12 -2.54 17.19 10.57
N TRP A 13 -2.96 17.42 9.33
CA TRP A 13 -2.18 17.05 8.15
C TRP A 13 -0.94 17.90 7.95
N GLU A 14 -0.99 19.21 8.21
CA GLU A 14 0.18 20.08 8.11
C GLU A 14 1.25 19.70 9.13
N GLU A 15 0.84 19.29 10.33
CA GLU A 15 1.73 18.87 11.41
C GLU A 15 2.17 17.40 11.28
N PHE A 16 1.52 16.62 10.42
CA PHE A 16 1.87 15.21 10.23
C PHE A 16 3.26 15.10 9.56
N PRO A 17 4.17 14.27 10.09
CA PRO A 17 5.50 14.07 9.53
C PRO A 17 5.43 13.21 8.26
N TRP A 18 4.97 13.80 7.16
CA TRP A 18 4.90 13.12 5.88
C TRP A 18 6.29 12.68 5.41
N LYS A 19 6.32 11.53 4.74
CA LYS A 19 7.53 11.07 4.04
C LYS A 19 7.93 12.13 3.01
N THR A 20 9.23 12.34 2.91
CA THR A 20 9.83 13.01 1.73
C THR A 20 9.55 12.20 0.47
N THR A 21 9.72 12.82 -0.71
CA THR A 21 9.56 12.14 -2.00
C THR A 21 10.50 10.94 -2.11
N GLU A 22 11.76 11.10 -1.68
CA GLU A 22 12.78 10.05 -1.69
C GLU A 22 12.39 8.88 -0.77
N GLN A 23 11.89 9.18 0.44
CA GLN A 23 11.39 8.15 1.36
C GLN A 23 10.16 7.43 0.79
N GLY A 24 9.23 8.17 0.17
CA GLY A 24 8.04 7.60 -0.46
C GLY A 24 8.38 6.66 -1.62
N ALA A 25 9.41 6.96 -2.40
CA ALA A 25 9.87 6.12 -3.51
C ALA A 25 10.73 4.93 -3.07
N SER A 26 11.32 4.97 -1.86
CA SER A 26 12.37 4.03 -1.45
C SER A 26 11.98 2.56 -1.58
N THR A 27 10.81 2.16 -1.07
CA THR A 27 10.33 0.77 -1.16
C THR A 27 10.17 0.31 -2.60
N SER A 28 9.63 1.16 -3.48
CA SER A 28 9.48 0.83 -4.90
C SER A 28 10.84 0.68 -5.58
N VAL A 29 11.81 1.55 -5.28
CA VAL A 29 13.17 1.45 -5.82
C VAL A 29 13.89 0.20 -5.33
N LEU A 30 13.74 -0.16 -4.05
CA LEU A 30 14.26 -1.41 -3.49
C LEU A 30 13.74 -2.61 -4.27
N LEU A 31 12.42 -2.71 -4.45
CA LEU A 31 11.81 -3.87 -5.12
C LEU A 31 12.11 -3.94 -6.61
N ALA A 32 12.28 -2.79 -7.28
CA ALA A 32 12.53 -2.76 -8.71
C ALA A 32 13.98 -3.08 -9.09
N ALA A 33 14.95 -2.79 -8.22
CA ALA A 33 16.36 -2.74 -8.63
C ALA A 33 17.37 -3.34 -7.65
N SER A 34 16.98 -3.72 -6.42
CA SER A 34 17.93 -4.23 -5.44
C SER A 34 18.14 -5.74 -5.56
N PRO A 35 19.39 -6.23 -5.60
CA PRO A 35 19.66 -7.67 -5.58
C PRO A 35 19.26 -8.35 -4.25
N LEU A 36 18.98 -7.58 -3.20
CA LEU A 36 18.53 -8.10 -1.91
C LEU A 36 17.18 -8.84 -1.99
N VAL A 37 16.41 -8.59 -3.03
CA VAL A 37 15.09 -9.20 -3.24
C VAL A 37 15.04 -10.07 -4.51
N ASP A 38 16.19 -10.46 -5.05
CA ASP A 38 16.25 -11.32 -6.23
C ASP A 38 15.47 -12.63 -5.98
N GLY A 39 14.51 -12.91 -6.87
CA GLY A 39 13.65 -14.10 -6.79
C GLY A 39 12.50 -14.00 -5.78
N VAL A 40 12.34 -12.87 -5.07
CA VAL A 40 11.20 -12.65 -4.18
C VAL A 40 9.97 -12.25 -5.00
N THR A 41 8.89 -13.00 -4.88
CA THR A 41 7.61 -12.74 -5.56
C THR A 41 6.42 -12.92 -4.64
N GLY A 42 5.33 -12.19 -4.87
CA GLY A 42 4.05 -12.38 -4.17
C GLY A 42 4.06 -11.97 -2.69
N ARG A 43 5.00 -11.09 -2.30
CA ARG A 43 5.15 -10.56 -0.93
C ARG A 43 4.77 -9.09 -0.90
N TYR A 44 4.21 -8.64 0.21
CA TYR A 44 3.93 -7.22 0.46
C TYR A 44 5.11 -6.58 1.17
N PHE A 45 5.42 -5.33 0.84
CA PHE A 45 6.49 -4.57 1.48
C PHE A 45 6.01 -3.18 1.87
N GLU A 46 6.51 -2.71 3.00
CA GLU A 46 6.39 -1.33 3.46
C GLU A 46 7.68 -0.92 4.17
N ASP A 47 8.04 0.36 4.05
CA ASP A 47 9.26 0.90 4.69
C ASP A 47 10.52 0.04 4.48
N ASN A 48 10.73 -0.40 3.24
CA ASN A 48 11.85 -1.26 2.80
C ASN A 48 11.93 -2.64 3.47
N ASN A 49 10.86 -3.13 4.11
CA ASN A 49 10.78 -4.44 4.75
C ASN A 49 9.55 -5.21 4.27
N GLU A 50 9.58 -6.55 4.37
CA GLU A 50 8.36 -7.35 4.16
C GLU A 50 7.32 -6.95 5.22
N ALA A 51 6.10 -6.66 4.76
CA ALA A 51 5.05 -6.13 5.61
C ALA A 51 4.57 -7.21 6.61
N LEU A 52 4.40 -6.81 7.87
CA LEU A 52 3.80 -7.67 8.89
C LEU A 52 2.28 -7.71 8.74
N PRO A 53 1.58 -8.70 9.32
CA PRO A 53 0.13 -8.67 9.42
C PRO A 53 -0.35 -7.39 10.11
N ARG A 54 -1.32 -6.72 9.49
CA ARG A 54 -1.89 -5.48 10.04
C ARG A 54 -2.70 -5.76 11.30
N GLY A 55 -2.46 -4.98 12.36
CA GLY A 55 -3.30 -4.93 13.55
C GLY A 55 -4.61 -4.14 13.34
N ASP A 56 -5.62 -4.38 14.17
CA ASP A 56 -6.99 -3.86 13.99
C ASP A 56 -7.11 -2.31 13.93
N SER A 57 -6.13 -1.59 14.46
CA SER A 57 -6.10 -0.12 14.49
C SER A 57 -4.84 0.48 13.87
N GLU A 58 -4.12 -0.31 13.08
CA GLU A 58 -2.88 0.11 12.45
C GLU A 58 -3.09 0.50 10.98
N TYR A 59 -2.35 1.51 10.53
CA TYR A 59 -2.32 1.93 9.13
C TYR A 59 -1.23 1.20 8.32
N SER A 60 -0.29 0.57 9.00
CA SER A 60 0.79 -0.26 8.46
C SER A 60 0.41 -1.73 8.47
N GLY A 61 1.08 -2.52 7.65
CA GLY A 61 0.96 -3.95 7.54
C GLY A 61 -0.01 -4.41 6.47
N VAL A 62 0.07 -5.70 6.14
CA VAL A 62 -0.80 -6.35 5.17
C VAL A 62 -2.10 -6.79 5.85
N ALA A 63 -3.22 -6.34 5.29
CA ALA A 63 -4.55 -6.76 5.76
C ALA A 63 -4.80 -8.23 5.46
N ALA A 64 -5.46 -8.96 6.37
CA ALA A 64 -5.76 -10.38 6.17
C ALA A 64 -6.52 -10.66 4.85
N TYR A 65 -7.49 -9.80 4.50
CA TYR A 65 -8.25 -9.94 3.25
C TYR A 65 -7.40 -9.71 1.99
N ALA A 66 -6.27 -9.00 2.08
CA ALA A 66 -5.38 -8.77 0.94
C ALA A 66 -4.55 -10.02 0.58
N LEU A 67 -4.55 -11.03 1.46
CA LEU A 67 -3.89 -12.33 1.28
C LEU A 67 -4.86 -13.43 0.85
N ASP A 68 -6.16 -13.13 0.70
CA ASP A 68 -7.16 -14.11 0.27
C ASP A 68 -7.10 -14.35 -1.26
N PRO A 69 -6.67 -15.54 -1.71
CA PRO A 69 -6.55 -15.84 -3.14
C PRO A 69 -7.92 -15.93 -3.85
N GLU A 70 -8.99 -16.28 -3.13
CA GLU A 70 -10.33 -16.35 -3.73
C GLU A 70 -10.85 -14.95 -4.05
N SER A 71 -10.68 -14.02 -3.11
CA SER A 71 -10.97 -12.60 -3.33
C SER A 71 -10.13 -12.00 -4.46
N ALA A 72 -8.83 -12.34 -4.53
CA ALA A 72 -7.97 -11.90 -5.62
C ALA A 72 -8.44 -12.40 -6.99
N THR A 73 -8.83 -13.68 -7.09
CA THR A 73 -9.37 -14.27 -8.33
C THR A 73 -10.66 -13.58 -8.76
N ARG A 74 -11.61 -13.42 -7.83
CA ARG A 74 -12.88 -12.75 -8.10
C ARG A 74 -12.70 -11.29 -8.55
N LEU A 75 -11.73 -10.58 -7.96
CA LEU A 75 -11.42 -9.21 -8.35
C LEU A 75 -10.83 -9.15 -9.76
N TRP A 76 -9.98 -10.12 -10.12
CA TRP A 76 -9.42 -10.21 -11.46
C TRP A 76 -10.51 -10.41 -12.51
N ASP A 77 -11.38 -11.42 -12.33
CA ASP A 77 -12.47 -11.73 -13.27
C ASP A 77 -13.37 -10.50 -13.50
N ALA A 78 -13.80 -9.84 -12.41
CA ALA A 78 -14.62 -8.64 -12.50
C ALA A 78 -13.91 -7.48 -13.21
N SER A 79 -12.58 -7.36 -13.05
CA SER A 79 -11.80 -6.32 -13.72
C SER A 79 -11.71 -6.57 -15.23
N GLU A 80 -11.55 -7.82 -15.66
CA GLU A 80 -11.58 -8.19 -17.08
C GLU A 80 -12.95 -7.91 -17.70
N GLU A 81 -14.04 -8.25 -17.01
CA GLU A 81 -15.41 -7.94 -17.45
C GLU A 81 -15.67 -6.43 -17.60
N LEU A 82 -15.09 -5.60 -16.71
CA LEU A 82 -15.21 -4.15 -16.78
C LEU A 82 -14.42 -3.55 -17.95
N LEU A 83 -13.25 -4.11 -18.27
CA LEU A 83 -12.42 -3.64 -19.39
C LEU A 83 -12.95 -4.07 -20.76
N ALA A 84 -13.78 -5.10 -20.82
CA ALA A 84 -14.40 -5.58 -22.05
C ALA A 84 -15.66 -4.81 -22.48
N GLN A 85 -16.09 -3.79 -21.71
CA GLN A 85 -17.23 -2.91 -22.00
C GLN A 85 -16.81 -1.68 -22.80
#